data_AF-X1DAW7-F1
#
_entry.id   AF-X1DAW7-F1
#
_cell.length_a   1.000
_cell.length_b   1.000
_cell.length_c   1.000
_cell.angle_alpha   90.00
_cell.angle_beta   90.00
_cell.angle_gamma   90.00
#
_symmetry.space_group_name_H-M   'P 1'
#
loop_
_entity.id
_entity.type
_entity.pdbx_description
1 polymer ?
#
loop_
_entity_poly.entity_id
_entity_poly.type
_entity_poly.pdbx_seq_one_letter_code
_entity_poly.pdbx_strand_id
1 'polypeptide(L)'
;MEDVLDVYTWAYDPKRPQVCFDERPKQLVADIRVPLVRCPGQPARYDYEYKRNGVANLFMIFEPLAGKRHVKVTERRTKKDWAVCMRQIVDEIYPDAKQLVLVMDNLNTHTKASLYEAFEPAEAKRIADKLEIHYTPKHGSWLNMAEIELSVMSRQCLAERMGNMKRLAREAVAWAEQRNAKEAKVNWRFTTIDARIKLKKLYPSIEL
;
A
#
# COMPACT_ATOMS: atom_id res chain seq x y z
N MET A 1 -10.12 4.66 -15.46
CA MET A 1 -10.17 5.73 -14.43
C MET A 1 -11.52 5.68 -13.75
N GLU A 2 -12.61 5.84 -14.52
CA GLU A 2 -13.98 5.77 -13.99
C GLU A 2 -14.23 4.47 -13.22
N ASP A 3 -13.76 3.32 -13.72
CA ASP A 3 -13.79 2.03 -12.98
C ASP A 3 -13.36 2.13 -11.50
N VAL A 4 -12.18 2.71 -11.22
CA VAL A 4 -11.70 2.90 -9.83
C VAL A 4 -12.54 3.91 -9.06
N LEU A 5 -12.98 4.99 -9.72
CA LEU A 5 -13.82 6.00 -9.09
C LEU A 5 -15.20 5.45 -8.72
N ASP A 6 -15.78 4.62 -9.58
CA ASP A 6 -17.06 3.95 -9.37
C ASP A 6 -16.96 2.97 -8.21
N VAL A 7 -15.88 2.18 -8.15
CA VAL A 7 -15.57 1.29 -7.02
C VAL A 7 -15.54 2.07 -5.70
N TYR A 8 -14.90 3.24 -5.66
CA TYR A 8 -14.86 4.08 -4.46
C TYR A 8 -16.20 4.69 -4.04
N THR A 9 -17.24 4.60 -4.87
CA THR A 9 -18.62 4.99 -4.50
C THR A 9 -19.43 3.88 -3.86
N TRP A 10 -18.95 2.64 -3.89
CA TRP A 10 -19.69 1.49 -3.36
C TRP A 10 -19.86 1.60 -1.84
N ALA A 11 -21.04 1.18 -1.36
CA ALA A 11 -21.30 1.09 0.06
C ALA A 11 -20.41 0.03 0.71
N TYR A 12 -20.11 0.21 2.00
CA TYR A 12 -19.33 -0.75 2.76
C TYR A 12 -20.04 -2.11 2.85
N ASP A 13 -19.35 -3.18 2.46
CA ASP A 13 -19.79 -4.57 2.63
C ASP A 13 -18.65 -5.40 3.26
N PRO A 14 -18.79 -5.88 4.51
CA PRO A 14 -17.76 -6.68 5.16
C PRO A 14 -17.53 -8.05 4.50
N LYS A 15 -18.44 -8.54 3.65
CA LYS A 15 -18.25 -9.75 2.84
C LYS A 15 -17.60 -9.47 1.49
N ARG A 16 -17.51 -8.21 1.09
CA ARG A 16 -16.80 -7.71 -0.10
C ARG A 16 -15.92 -6.49 0.25
N PRO A 17 -14.91 -6.67 1.11
CA PRO A 17 -14.07 -5.56 1.55
C PRO A 17 -13.34 -4.92 0.36
N GLN A 18 -13.30 -3.60 0.35
CA GLN A 18 -12.55 -2.81 -0.62
C GLN A 18 -11.16 -2.51 -0.07
N VAL A 19 -10.15 -3.08 -0.71
CA VAL A 19 -8.77 -3.02 -0.28
C VAL A 19 -7.94 -2.35 -1.36
N CYS A 20 -7.22 -1.30 -1.00
CA CYS A 20 -6.17 -0.69 -1.80
C CYS A 20 -4.82 -1.36 -1.47
N PHE A 21 -4.03 -1.64 -2.51
CA PHE A 21 -2.72 -2.26 -2.39
C PHE A 21 -1.67 -1.48 -3.16
N ASP A 22 -0.52 -1.27 -2.54
CA ASP A 22 0.64 -0.63 -3.16
C ASP A 22 1.93 -0.99 -2.40
N GLU A 23 3.08 -0.60 -2.93
CA GLU A 23 4.35 -0.79 -2.26
C GLU A 23 5.32 0.38 -2.39
N ARG A 24 6.25 0.43 -1.43
CA ARG A 24 7.30 1.45 -1.41
C ARG A 24 8.66 0.86 -1.01
N PRO A 25 9.74 1.17 -1.75
CA PRO A 25 11.08 0.87 -1.29
C PRO A 25 11.50 1.83 -0.15
N LYS A 26 12.22 1.30 0.84
CA LYS A 26 12.88 2.06 1.89
C LYS A 26 14.36 1.68 1.93
N GLN A 27 15.21 2.66 1.66
CA GLN A 27 16.64 2.51 1.87
C GLN A 27 16.93 2.32 3.36
N LEU A 28 17.70 1.29 3.68
CA LEU A 28 18.17 1.02 5.02
C LEU A 28 19.47 1.78 5.26
N VAL A 29 19.44 2.69 6.24
CA VAL A 29 20.55 3.59 6.55
C VAL A 29 20.85 3.54 8.03
N ALA A 30 22.08 3.15 8.37
CA ALA A 30 22.59 3.16 9.75
C ALA A 30 23.49 4.38 9.96
N ASP A 31 23.47 4.90 11.19
CA ASP A 31 24.47 5.88 11.62
C ASP A 31 25.82 5.19 11.83
N ILE A 32 26.90 5.86 11.44
CA ILE A 32 28.27 5.40 11.70
C ILE A 32 28.70 5.80 13.12
N ARG A 33 28.30 7.00 13.55
CA ARG A 33 28.55 7.51 14.89
C ARG A 33 27.26 7.54 15.70
N VAL A 34 27.36 7.30 17.00
CA VAL A 34 26.22 7.37 17.91
C VAL A 34 25.65 8.80 17.88
N PRO A 35 24.37 9.00 17.52
CA PRO A 35 23.75 10.32 17.54
C PRO A 35 23.79 10.95 18.93
N LEU A 36 23.98 12.26 18.98
CA LEU A 36 23.90 13.02 20.22
C LEU A 36 22.43 13.19 20.61
N VAL A 37 22.11 12.77 21.83
CA VAL A 37 20.77 12.88 22.40
C VAL A 37 20.35 14.35 22.56
N ARG A 38 19.05 14.58 22.53
CA ARG A 38 18.46 15.90 22.78
C ARG A 38 18.67 16.29 24.25
N CYS A 39 19.06 17.55 24.48
CA CYS A 39 19.13 18.17 25.81
C CYS A 39 18.35 19.50 25.80
N PRO A 40 17.99 20.08 26.96
CA PRO A 40 17.39 21.41 27.01
C PRO A 40 18.24 22.43 26.22
N GLY A 41 17.61 23.12 25.26
CA GLY A 41 18.29 24.08 24.37
C GLY A 41 19.14 23.48 23.24
N GLN A 42 19.25 22.14 23.13
CA GLN A 42 20.04 21.48 22.08
C GLN A 42 19.22 20.38 21.38
N PRO A 43 18.90 20.52 20.08
CA PRO A 43 18.25 19.46 19.33
C PRO A 43 19.16 18.23 19.22
N ALA A 44 18.56 17.07 19.00
CA ALA A 44 19.33 15.87 18.67
C ALA A 44 20.15 16.12 17.40
N ARG A 45 21.39 15.64 17.38
CA ARG A 45 22.32 15.83 16.26
C ARG A 45 22.84 14.47 15.81
N TYR A 46 22.88 14.27 14.50
CA TYR A 46 23.43 13.07 13.87
C TYR A 46 24.52 13.47 12.89
N ASP A 47 25.44 12.55 12.64
CA ASP A 47 26.51 12.76 11.68
C ASP A 47 25.96 12.77 10.23
N TYR A 48 26.57 13.56 9.36
CA TYR A 48 26.22 13.56 7.94
C TYR A 48 26.63 12.22 7.30
N GLU A 49 27.68 11.57 7.80
CA GLU A 49 28.11 10.25 7.35
C GLU A 49 27.13 9.15 7.77
N TYR A 50 26.90 8.19 6.88
CA TYR A 50 26.00 7.08 7.11
C TYR A 50 26.44 5.83 6.35
N LYS A 51 26.03 4.66 6.85
CA LYS A 51 26.24 3.38 6.20
C LYS A 51 24.96 2.92 5.50
N ARG A 52 25.05 2.59 4.20
CA ARG A 52 23.96 1.98 3.45
C ARG A 52 23.92 0.48 3.73
N ASN A 53 22.78 -0.01 4.18
CA ASN A 53 22.54 -1.43 4.51
C ASN A 53 21.54 -2.07 3.53
N GLY A 54 21.53 -1.60 2.27
CA GLY A 54 20.63 -2.08 1.23
C GLY A 54 19.27 -1.38 1.23
N VAL A 55 18.29 -2.04 0.62
CA VAL A 55 16.91 -1.53 0.44
C VAL A 55 15.96 -2.63 0.87
N ALA A 56 14.94 -2.26 1.64
CA ALA A 56 13.79 -3.10 1.93
C ALA A 56 12.58 -2.61 1.13
N ASN A 57 11.55 -3.45 1.00
CA ASN A 57 10.26 -3.11 0.43
C ASN A 57 9.19 -3.15 1.52
N LEU A 58 8.21 -2.25 1.42
CA LEU A 58 7.01 -2.25 2.26
C LEU A 58 5.79 -2.39 1.36
N PHE A 59 5.06 -3.50 1.48
CA PHE A 59 3.73 -3.64 0.93
C PHE A 59 2.72 -3.04 1.91
N MET A 60 1.82 -2.22 1.39
CA MET A 60 0.69 -1.68 2.12
C MET A 60 -0.61 -2.30 1.63
N ILE A 61 -1.39 -2.80 2.58
CA ILE A 61 -2.74 -3.32 2.38
C ILE A 61 -3.65 -2.42 3.19
N PHE A 62 -4.52 -1.65 2.56
CA PHE A 62 -5.34 -0.66 3.23
C PHE A 62 -6.81 -0.79 2.83
N GLU A 63 -7.70 -0.99 3.80
CA GLU A 63 -9.15 -0.97 3.62
C GLU A 63 -9.69 0.40 4.05
N PRO A 64 -10.01 1.32 3.10
CA PRO A 64 -10.30 2.71 3.43
C PRO A 64 -11.58 2.91 4.23
N LEU A 65 -12.63 2.14 3.91
CA LEU A 65 -13.95 2.27 4.51
C LEU A 65 -13.99 1.75 5.96
N ALA A 66 -13.26 0.68 6.27
CA ALA A 66 -13.11 0.16 7.63
C ALA A 66 -12.04 0.90 8.44
N GLY A 67 -11.14 1.63 7.77
CA GLY A 67 -10.02 2.25 8.45
C GLY A 67 -9.09 1.19 9.07
N LYS A 68 -8.78 0.13 8.31
CA LYS A 68 -7.82 -0.91 8.70
C LYS A 68 -6.68 -1.02 7.69
N ARG A 69 -5.45 -1.23 8.17
CA ARG A 69 -4.28 -1.48 7.32
C ARG A 69 -3.35 -2.55 7.88
N HIS A 70 -2.63 -3.18 6.98
CA HIS A 70 -1.53 -4.11 7.26
C HIS A 70 -0.32 -3.69 6.45
N VAL A 71 0.87 -3.83 7.05
CA VAL A 71 2.13 -3.53 6.39
C VAL A 71 3.02 -4.75 6.44
N LYS A 72 3.51 -5.18 5.28
CA LYS A 72 4.45 -6.29 5.16
C LYS A 72 5.78 -5.78 4.67
N VAL A 73 6.82 -5.98 5.48
CA VAL A 73 8.19 -5.65 5.10
C VAL A 73 8.86 -6.88 4.48
N THR A 74 9.40 -6.71 3.29
CA THR A 74 10.07 -7.77 2.52
C THR A 74 11.42 -7.28 2.01
N GLU A 75 12.31 -8.21 1.66
CA GLU A 75 13.59 -7.85 1.03
C GLU A 75 13.41 -7.41 -0.43
N ARG A 76 12.35 -7.92 -1.09
CA ARG A 76 12.10 -7.75 -2.52
C ARG A 76 10.61 -7.53 -2.79
N ARG A 77 10.30 -7.09 -4.01
CA ARG A 77 8.94 -6.94 -4.55
C ARG A 77 8.75 -7.74 -5.84
N THR A 78 8.99 -9.04 -5.78
CA THR A 78 8.82 -9.94 -6.93
C THR A 78 7.37 -10.37 -7.10
N LYS A 79 7.06 -11.04 -8.23
CA LYS A 79 5.78 -11.72 -8.45
C LYS A 79 5.43 -12.69 -7.32
N LYS A 80 6.42 -13.43 -6.81
CA LYS A 80 6.25 -14.37 -5.69
C LYS A 80 5.95 -13.63 -4.39
N ASP A 81 6.64 -12.52 -4.12
CA ASP A 81 6.36 -11.70 -2.93
C ASP A 81 4.94 -11.14 -2.96
N TRP A 82 4.49 -10.65 -4.12
CA TRP A 82 3.13 -10.19 -4.33
C TRP A 82 2.11 -11.33 -4.15
N ALA A 83 2.35 -12.49 -4.74
CA ALA A 83 1.46 -13.65 -4.61
C ALA A 83 1.31 -14.11 -3.15
N VAL A 84 2.40 -14.10 -2.38
CA VAL A 84 2.38 -14.38 -0.94
C VAL A 84 1.59 -13.31 -0.18
N CYS A 85 1.63 -12.04 -0.59
CA CYS A 85 0.76 -11.01 -0.01
C CYS A 85 -0.71 -11.28 -0.33
N MET A 86 -1.05 -11.64 -1.57
CA MET A 86 -2.44 -11.95 -1.95
C MET A 86 -2.99 -13.14 -1.17
N ARG A 87 -2.20 -14.20 -0.99
CA ARG A 87 -2.58 -15.33 -0.16
C ARG A 87 -2.85 -14.90 1.29
N GLN A 88 -1.94 -14.11 1.87
CA GLN A 88 -2.12 -13.57 3.22
C GLN A 88 -3.40 -12.73 3.35
N ILE A 89 -3.69 -11.87 2.36
CA ILE A 89 -4.92 -11.08 2.35
C ILE A 89 -6.15 -11.98 2.38
N VAL A 90 -6.15 -13.04 1.56
CA VAL A 90 -7.29 -13.93 1.38
C VAL A 90 -7.49 -14.92 2.54
N ASP A 91 -6.40 -15.40 3.13
CA ASP A 91 -6.44 -16.49 4.12
C ASP A 91 -6.35 -15.99 5.56
N GLU A 92 -5.63 -14.89 5.82
CA GLU A 92 -5.38 -14.40 7.18
C GLU A 92 -6.15 -13.12 7.48
N ILE A 93 -6.16 -12.16 6.54
CA ILE A 93 -6.74 -10.84 6.81
C ILE A 93 -8.27 -10.84 6.58
N TYR A 94 -8.73 -11.46 5.49
CA TYR A 94 -10.16 -11.54 5.14
C TYR A 94 -10.60 -12.97 4.78
N PRO A 95 -10.43 -13.96 5.70
CA PRO A 95 -10.80 -15.35 5.43
C PRO A 95 -12.28 -15.52 5.06
N ASP A 96 -13.15 -14.74 5.72
CA ASP A 96 -14.60 -14.80 5.60
C ASP A 96 -15.20 -13.97 4.46
N ALA A 97 -14.37 -13.24 3.72
CA ALA A 97 -14.80 -12.49 2.55
C ALA A 97 -15.16 -13.48 1.43
N LYS A 98 -16.32 -13.25 0.82
CA LYS A 98 -16.77 -14.05 -0.33
C LYS A 98 -15.97 -13.69 -1.57
N GLN A 99 -15.65 -12.41 -1.70
CA GLN A 99 -14.85 -11.82 -2.76
C GLN A 99 -14.18 -10.58 -2.19
N LEU A 100 -13.00 -10.22 -2.67
CA LEU A 100 -12.25 -9.06 -2.22
C LEU A 100 -12.02 -8.13 -3.40
N VAL A 101 -12.46 -6.89 -3.24
CA VAL A 101 -12.31 -5.84 -4.25
C VAL A 101 -10.94 -5.20 -4.04
N LEU A 102 -10.01 -5.47 -4.94
CA LEU A 102 -8.61 -5.05 -4.84
C LEU A 102 -8.32 -3.94 -5.83
N VAL A 103 -8.01 -2.74 -5.34
CA VAL A 103 -7.55 -1.61 -6.14
C VAL A 103 -6.02 -1.51 -6.04
N MET A 104 -5.32 -1.51 -7.17
CA MET A 104 -3.86 -1.36 -7.21
C MET A 104 -3.36 -0.75 -8.51
N ASP A 105 -2.07 -0.45 -8.60
CA ASP A 105 -1.45 -0.03 -9.85
C ASP A 105 -1.26 -1.20 -10.83
N ASN A 106 -0.82 -0.88 -12.05
CA ASN A 106 -0.62 -1.87 -13.12
C ASN A 106 0.86 -2.30 -13.23
N LEU A 107 1.52 -2.53 -12.10
CA LEU A 107 2.88 -3.08 -12.10
C LEU A 107 2.89 -4.48 -12.71
N ASN A 108 3.97 -4.85 -13.39
CA ASN A 108 4.09 -6.15 -14.07
C ASN A 108 4.00 -7.38 -13.12
N THR A 109 4.13 -7.17 -11.81
CA THR A 109 3.94 -8.19 -10.77
C THR A 109 2.47 -8.37 -10.38
N HIS A 110 1.62 -7.37 -10.62
CA HIS A 110 0.23 -7.30 -10.17
C HIS A 110 -0.69 -7.99 -11.17
N THR A 111 -0.54 -9.31 -11.30
CA THR A 111 -1.34 -10.10 -12.22
C THR A 111 -1.72 -11.44 -11.61
N LYS A 112 -2.89 -11.98 -11.96
CA LYS A 112 -3.29 -13.34 -11.53
C LYS A 112 -2.27 -14.40 -11.98
N ALA A 113 -1.55 -14.18 -13.09
CA ALA A 113 -0.48 -15.07 -13.55
C ALA A 113 0.66 -15.19 -12.52
N SER A 114 0.94 -14.14 -11.74
CA SER A 114 1.93 -14.19 -10.65
C SER A 114 1.56 -15.21 -9.56
N LEU A 115 0.26 -15.50 -9.35
CA LEU A 115 -0.18 -16.55 -8.43
C LEU A 115 0.23 -17.94 -8.94
N TYR A 116 0.07 -18.19 -10.25
CA TYR A 116 0.44 -19.45 -10.89
C TYR A 116 1.96 -19.64 -11.00
N GLU A 117 2.74 -18.56 -10.91
CA GLU A 117 4.20 -18.64 -10.80
C GLU A 117 4.67 -18.99 -9.37
N ALA A 118 3.82 -18.76 -8.37
CA ALA A 118 4.17 -18.90 -6.96
C ALA A 118 3.56 -20.14 -6.28
N PHE A 119 2.41 -20.63 -6.77
CA PHE A 119 1.65 -21.69 -6.13
C PHE A 119 1.16 -22.73 -7.13
N GLU A 120 0.83 -23.93 -6.63
CA GLU A 120 0.18 -24.98 -7.42
C GLU A 120 -1.13 -24.47 -8.05
N PRO A 121 -1.52 -24.95 -9.25
CA PRO A 121 -2.63 -24.38 -10.02
C PRO A 121 -3.96 -24.30 -9.26
N ALA A 122 -4.27 -25.32 -8.43
CA ALA A 122 -5.49 -25.33 -7.62
C ALA A 122 -5.50 -24.21 -6.56
N GLU A 123 -4.36 -23.98 -5.91
CA GLU A 123 -4.19 -22.94 -4.89
C GLU A 123 -4.17 -21.54 -5.53
N ALA A 124 -3.42 -21.39 -6.63
CA ALA A 124 -3.40 -20.15 -7.40
C ALA A 124 -4.80 -19.75 -7.86
N LYS A 125 -5.59 -20.71 -8.37
CA LYS A 125 -6.98 -20.49 -8.78
C LYS A 125 -7.87 -20.10 -7.60
N ARG A 126 -7.78 -20.81 -6.46
CA ARG A 126 -8.57 -20.51 -5.26
C ARG A 126 -8.38 -19.06 -4.80
N ILE A 127 -7.12 -18.60 -4.75
CA ILE A 127 -6.79 -17.22 -4.40
C ILE A 127 -7.33 -16.27 -5.48
N ALA A 128 -7.05 -16.56 -6.76
CA ALA A 128 -7.44 -15.71 -7.88
C ALA A 128 -8.95 -15.51 -8.01
N ASP A 129 -9.75 -16.52 -7.69
CA ASP A 129 -11.22 -16.49 -7.75
C ASP A 129 -11.83 -15.59 -6.67
N LYS A 130 -11.14 -15.44 -5.53
CA LYS A 130 -11.54 -14.50 -4.48
C LYS A 130 -11.18 -13.05 -4.79
N LEU A 131 -10.36 -12.77 -5.81
CA LEU A 131 -9.89 -11.41 -6.13
C LEU A 131 -10.64 -10.79 -7.32
N GLU A 132 -11.35 -9.71 -7.05
CA GLU A 132 -11.89 -8.77 -8.05
C GLU A 132 -10.95 -7.57 -8.16
N ILE A 133 -10.19 -7.50 -9.25
CA ILE A 133 -9.07 -6.55 -9.37
C ILE A 133 -9.46 -5.36 -10.25
N HIS A 134 -9.26 -4.16 -9.71
CA HIS A 134 -9.39 -2.89 -10.41
C HIS A 134 -8.04 -2.19 -10.49
N TYR A 135 -7.55 -1.97 -11.72
CA TYR A 135 -6.27 -1.32 -11.93
C TYR A 135 -6.44 0.19 -12.09
N THR A 136 -5.61 0.95 -11.39
CA THR A 136 -5.46 2.36 -11.72
C THR A 136 -4.92 2.51 -13.15
N PRO A 137 -5.33 3.56 -13.89
CA PRO A 137 -4.78 3.84 -15.20
C PRO A 137 -3.26 3.96 -15.16
N LYS A 138 -2.58 3.69 -16.29
CA LYS A 138 -1.16 4.02 -16.42
C LYS A 138 -0.94 5.51 -16.11
N HIS A 139 0.05 5.81 -15.29
CA HIS A 139 0.32 7.16 -14.76
C HIS A 139 -0.80 7.77 -13.88
N GLY A 140 -1.80 6.97 -13.50
CA GLY A 140 -2.91 7.35 -12.63
C GLY A 140 -2.77 6.87 -11.19
N SER A 141 -1.54 6.64 -10.74
CA SER A 141 -1.24 6.02 -9.45
C SER A 141 -1.79 6.83 -8.26
N TRP A 142 -1.89 8.16 -8.42
CA TRP A 142 -2.54 9.08 -7.48
C TRP A 142 -4.00 8.72 -7.10
N LEU A 143 -4.67 7.86 -7.87
CA LEU A 143 -5.99 7.32 -7.54
C LEU A 143 -5.95 6.19 -6.49
N ASN A 144 -4.80 5.58 -6.24
CA ASN A 144 -4.66 4.48 -5.30
C ASN A 144 -4.58 5.02 -3.87
N MET A 145 -5.59 4.76 -3.02
CA MET A 145 -5.58 5.28 -1.65
C MET A 145 -4.48 4.66 -0.78
N ALA A 146 -3.88 3.54 -1.18
CA ALA A 146 -2.71 2.98 -0.49
C ALA A 146 -1.49 3.92 -0.56
N GLU A 147 -1.34 4.71 -1.64
CA GLU A 147 -0.28 5.73 -1.74
C GLU A 147 -0.44 6.83 -0.69
N ILE A 148 -1.68 7.20 -0.35
CA ILE A 148 -1.96 8.19 0.69
C ILE A 148 -1.46 7.66 2.05
N GLU A 149 -1.77 6.40 2.38
CA GLU A 149 -1.32 5.81 3.64
C GLU A 149 0.20 5.59 3.67
N LEU A 150 0.82 5.18 2.55
CA LEU A 150 2.29 5.12 2.44
C LEU A 150 2.94 6.50 2.63
N SER A 151 2.31 7.56 2.14
CA SER A 151 2.73 8.94 2.34
C SER A 151 2.65 9.35 3.81
N VAL A 152 1.58 8.95 4.51
CA VAL A 152 1.44 9.19 5.95
C VAL A 152 2.47 8.39 6.75
N MET A 153 2.66 7.12 6.41
CA MET A 153 3.69 6.26 7.01
C MET A 153 5.09 6.84 6.83
N SER A 154 5.37 7.39 5.65
CA SER A 154 6.67 7.99 5.35
C SER A 154 7.00 9.15 6.29
N ARG A 155 6.00 9.96 6.63
CA ARG A 155 6.15 11.10 7.58
C ARG A 155 6.18 10.66 9.04
N GLN A 156 5.36 9.68 9.41
CA GLN A 156 5.13 9.32 10.82
C GLN A 156 6.08 8.24 11.34
N CYS A 157 6.48 7.31 10.48
CA CYS A 157 7.27 6.13 10.86
C CYS A 157 8.64 6.13 10.18
N LEU A 158 8.69 6.42 8.87
CA LEU A 158 9.91 6.20 8.08
C LEU A 158 10.83 7.43 7.95
N ALA A 159 10.57 8.51 8.69
CA ALA A 159 11.37 9.74 8.60
C ALA A 159 12.80 9.54 9.13
N GLU A 160 12.99 8.65 10.10
CA GLU A 160 14.29 8.38 10.70
C GLU A 160 15.17 7.44 9.85
N ARG A 161 16.48 7.48 10.14
CA ARG A 161 17.45 6.50 9.66
C ARG A 161 17.18 5.16 10.34
N MET A 162 16.93 4.14 9.52
CA MET A 162 16.72 2.77 9.97
C MET A 162 17.67 1.85 9.23
N GLY A 163 18.71 1.39 9.91
CA GLY A 163 19.74 0.54 9.31
C GLY A 163 19.40 -0.95 9.30
N ASN A 164 18.29 -1.35 9.91
CA ASN A 164 17.97 -2.75 10.18
C ASN A 164 16.53 -3.07 9.75
N MET A 165 16.37 -4.07 8.89
CA MET A 165 15.07 -4.53 8.40
C MET A 165 14.17 -5.06 9.53
N LYS A 166 14.72 -5.73 10.55
CA LYS A 166 13.95 -6.20 11.71
C LYS A 166 13.35 -5.03 12.50
N ARG A 167 14.12 -3.95 12.68
CA ARG A 167 13.60 -2.71 13.28
C ARG A 167 12.50 -2.14 12.39
N LEU A 168 12.76 -1.99 11.09
CA LEU A 168 11.76 -1.48 10.13
C LEU A 168 10.44 -2.27 10.20
N ALA A 169 10.49 -3.60 10.21
CA ALA A 169 9.31 -4.45 10.31
C ALA A 169 8.53 -4.21 11.60
N ARG A 170 9.22 -4.15 12.75
CA ARG A 170 8.60 -3.89 14.05
C ARG A 170 7.95 -2.50 14.11
N GLU A 171 8.67 -1.45 13.70
CA GLU A 171 8.13 -0.08 13.70
C GLU A 171 6.95 0.06 12.72
N ALA A 172 7.00 -0.63 11.57
CA ALA A 172 5.92 -0.63 10.59
C ALA A 172 4.64 -1.28 11.15
N VAL A 173 4.78 -2.42 11.83
CA VAL A 173 3.65 -3.10 12.49
C VAL A 173 3.08 -2.23 13.61
N ALA A 174 3.92 -1.71 14.51
CA ALA A 174 3.47 -0.85 15.60
C ALA A 174 2.74 0.41 15.09
N TRP A 175 3.25 1.03 14.02
CA TRP A 175 2.58 2.16 13.37
C TRP A 175 1.21 1.78 12.79
N ALA A 176 1.11 0.62 12.13
CA ALA A 176 -0.15 0.13 11.57
C ALA A 176 -1.19 -0.14 12.67
N GLU A 177 -0.79 -0.80 13.76
CA GLU A 177 -1.65 -1.07 14.93
C GLU A 177 -2.15 0.22 15.56
N GLN A 178 -1.27 1.20 15.77
CA GLN A 178 -1.65 2.49 16.35
C GLN A 178 -2.69 3.23 15.47
N ARG A 179 -2.55 3.17 14.14
CA ARG A 179 -3.54 3.76 13.21
C ARG A 179 -4.83 2.97 13.16
N ASN A 180 -4.75 1.63 13.22
CA ASN A 180 -5.90 0.72 13.28
C ASN A 180 -6.77 0.96 14.52
N ALA A 181 -6.15 1.23 15.66
CA ALA A 181 -6.84 1.59 16.91
C ALA A 181 -7.57 2.94 16.83
N LYS A 182 -7.08 3.86 15.98
CA LYS A 182 -7.72 5.16 15.71
C LYS A 182 -8.75 5.11 14.58
N GLU A 183 -8.90 3.95 13.92
CA GLU A 183 -9.74 3.78 12.74
C GLU A 183 -9.52 4.87 11.69
N ALA A 184 -8.27 5.29 11.48
CA ALA A 184 -7.97 6.38 10.57
C ALA A 184 -8.45 6.04 9.14
N LYS A 185 -9.35 6.86 8.58
CA LYS A 185 -9.93 6.66 7.23
C LYS A 185 -9.41 7.70 6.25
N VAL A 186 -9.56 7.42 4.96
CA VAL A 186 -9.38 8.40 3.89
C VAL A 186 -10.76 8.93 3.49
N ASN A 187 -10.95 10.25 3.58
CA ASN A 187 -12.15 10.93 3.07
C ASN A 187 -11.92 11.29 1.60
N TRP A 188 -12.21 10.34 0.71
CA TRP A 188 -12.08 10.54 -0.73
C TRP A 188 -13.26 11.37 -1.27
N ARG A 189 -12.95 12.41 -2.05
CA ARG A 189 -13.96 13.34 -2.58
C ARG A 189 -13.86 13.58 -4.09
N PHE A 190 -12.86 13.00 -4.75
CA PHE A 190 -12.69 13.18 -6.18
C PHE A 190 -13.61 12.23 -6.94
N THR A 191 -14.55 12.78 -7.71
CA THR A 191 -15.59 12.01 -8.39
C THR A 191 -15.32 11.86 -9.89
N THR A 192 -16.09 11.00 -10.54
CA THR A 192 -16.12 10.90 -12.01
C THR A 192 -16.51 12.22 -12.66
N ILE A 193 -17.41 13.01 -12.04
CA ILE A 193 -17.77 14.35 -12.51
C ILE A 193 -16.56 15.29 -12.45
N ASP A 194 -15.82 15.29 -11.34
CA ASP A 194 -14.58 16.06 -11.22
C ASP A 194 -13.55 15.67 -12.28
N ALA A 195 -13.41 14.36 -12.54
CA ALA A 195 -12.48 13.82 -13.54
C ALA A 195 -12.78 14.35 -14.94
N ARG A 196 -14.04 14.28 -15.36
CA ARG A 196 -14.50 14.75 -16.68
C ARG A 196 -14.26 16.26 -16.87
N ILE A 197 -14.36 17.05 -15.81
CA ILE A 197 -14.09 18.50 -15.85
C ILE A 197 -12.58 18.80 -15.85
N LYS A 198 -11.82 18.18 -14.94
CA LYS A 198 -10.41 18.52 -14.69
C LYS A 198 -9.45 17.89 -15.69
N LEU A 199 -9.80 16.74 -16.28
CA LEU A 199 -8.94 15.97 -17.17
C LEU A 199 -9.38 16.08 -18.63
N LYS A 200 -9.59 17.31 -19.10
CA LYS A 200 -10.10 17.61 -20.47
C LYS A 200 -9.40 16.86 -21.60
N LYS A 201 -8.09 16.60 -21.48
CA LYS A 201 -7.32 15.83 -22.48
C LYS A 201 -7.78 14.37 -22.60
N LEU A 202 -8.30 13.79 -21.53
CA LEU A 202 -8.85 12.42 -21.49
C LEU A 202 -10.35 12.39 -21.79
N TYR A 203 -11.03 13.54 -21.70
CA TYR A 203 -12.45 13.73 -21.94
C TYR A 203 -12.66 14.90 -22.91
N PRO A 204 -12.37 14.72 -24.21
CA PRO A 204 -12.54 15.79 -25.18
C PRO A 204 -14.01 16.18 -25.28
N SER A 205 -14.28 17.48 -25.34
CA SER A 205 -15.62 17.98 -25.66
C SER A 205 -15.97 17.55 -27.09
N ILE A 206 -17.13 16.91 -27.26
CA ILE A 206 -17.69 16.67 -28.59
C ILE A 206 -18.31 17.98 -29.04
N GLU A 207 -17.69 18.68 -29.99
CA GLU A 207 -18.34 19.76 -30.72
C GLU A 207 -19.37 19.11 -31.66
N LEU A 208 -20.65 19.41 -31.44
CA LEU A 208 -21.78 18.98 -32.27
C LEU A 208 -22.07 20.04 -33.34
#